data_AF-A0A9D3UG41-F1
#
_entry.id   AF-A0A9D3UG41-F1
#
_cell.length_a   1.000
_cell.length_b   1.000
_cell.length_c   1.000
_cell.angle_alpha   90.00
_cell.angle_beta   90.00
_cell.angle_gamma   90.00
#
_symmetry.space_group_name_H-M   'P 1'
#
loop_
_entity.id
_entity.type
_entity.pdbx_description
1 polymer ?
#
loop_
_entity_poly.entity_id
_entity_poly.type
_entity_poly.pdbx_seq_one_letter_code
_entity_poly.pdbx_strand_id
1 'polypeptide(L)'
;MEALEHKMDAPSKIGDRSTSDVVVRLRTLEGRDEWIYCHSDILVEKSKYFADRLSDNWPTCQILDSRNCVEVYCQELDFDHHVNVLRLFYVVIDGSVDDLWNGVKNALGILQVGIQLGCPQIVTACVNYLEAVPWEESEEEEILRIIPGMGSEVEPILARLQPVNLSAIRGIFISTLQFAMSSPPSLMNDLKSSAQEQLEYMVTEDDDSPLLIADADIKSEVKDCVGRLFSRFNSLLEVYLCEPAESVDEAGKMTLFQSYLADFSWACQLLSKLEIMRVFVNSWVDASDKIVAIMQSSPTVEMIGIKLKVVEVVAKVLESIGYGTVILPTTKRLHMVKIWLPFVRIIKPLIDSVMTSDDDSLEFKIDGELWQSLESTFVSIILALPSVNQAEILTEWLENEHIRYPDLTEAFEVWCYRSKVANRRLALIEGGHCAL
;
A
#
# COMPACT_ATOMS: atom_id res chain seq x y z
N MET A 1 24.80 68.96 -37.96
CA MET A 1 24.56 67.51 -38.12
C MET A 1 24.39 66.98 -36.72
N GLU A 2 23.16 67.07 -36.23
CA GLU A 2 22.77 66.67 -34.86
C GLU A 2 22.94 65.15 -34.72
N ALA A 3 23.62 64.75 -33.66
CA ALA A 3 23.67 63.37 -33.24
C ALA A 3 22.33 63.03 -32.57
N LEU A 4 21.58 62.11 -33.19
CA LEU A 4 20.45 61.45 -32.57
C LEU A 4 20.97 60.61 -31.40
N GLU A 5 20.86 61.14 -30.19
CA GLU A 5 20.99 60.37 -28.95
C GLU A 5 19.84 59.36 -28.89
N HIS A 6 20.16 58.09 -29.12
CA HIS A 6 19.27 57.00 -28.78
C HIS A 6 19.22 56.91 -27.25
N LYS A 7 18.24 57.59 -26.64
CA LYS A 7 17.88 57.37 -25.23
C LYS A 7 17.53 55.90 -25.07
N MET A 8 18.34 55.15 -24.33
CA MET A 8 17.91 53.89 -23.76
C MET A 8 16.84 54.25 -22.72
N ASP A 9 15.58 54.05 -23.05
CA ASP A 9 14.49 54.22 -22.09
C ASP A 9 14.71 53.25 -20.92
N ALA A 10 14.52 53.76 -19.70
CA ALA A 10 14.55 52.95 -18.50
C ALA A 10 13.45 51.87 -18.59
N PRO A 11 13.67 50.66 -18.05
CA PRO A 11 12.68 49.60 -18.13
C PRO A 11 11.36 50.06 -17.50
N SER A 12 10.26 49.94 -18.25
CA SER A 12 8.92 50.31 -17.81
C SER A 12 8.58 49.57 -16.52
N LYS A 13 8.14 50.31 -15.50
CA LYS A 13 7.81 49.75 -14.18
C LYS A 13 6.32 49.91 -13.89
N ILE A 14 5.69 48.84 -13.44
CA ILE A 14 4.29 48.89 -12.99
C ILE A 14 4.10 49.91 -11.87
N GLY A 15 3.04 50.71 -11.95
CA GLY A 15 2.71 51.75 -10.98
C GLY A 15 3.44 53.08 -11.17
N ASP A 16 4.31 53.22 -12.17
CA ASP A 16 4.95 54.51 -12.46
C ASP A 16 3.99 55.47 -13.19
N ARG A 17 3.40 56.39 -12.41
CA ARG A 17 2.47 57.41 -12.91
C ARG A 17 3.08 58.33 -13.98
N SER A 18 4.40 58.51 -13.98
CA SER A 18 5.05 59.49 -14.88
C SER A 18 5.15 59.00 -16.33
N THR A 19 5.30 57.68 -16.51
CA THR A 19 5.50 57.01 -17.81
C THR A 19 4.26 56.28 -18.30
N SER A 20 3.32 55.93 -17.41
CA SER A 20 2.09 55.21 -17.72
C SER A 20 1.07 56.06 -18.51
N ASP A 21 0.48 55.45 -19.55
CA ASP A 21 -0.55 56.02 -20.44
C ASP A 21 -1.95 55.44 -20.19
N VAL A 22 -2.05 54.34 -19.46
CA VAL A 22 -3.30 53.66 -19.12
C VAL A 22 -3.42 53.39 -17.61
N VAL A 23 -4.64 53.45 -17.09
CA VAL A 23 -4.97 53.07 -15.70
C VAL A 23 -5.89 51.84 -15.73
N VAL A 24 -5.42 50.74 -15.13
CA VAL A 24 -6.25 49.56 -14.88
C VAL A 24 -6.92 49.73 -13.53
N ARG A 25 -8.26 49.72 -13.51
CA ARG A 25 -9.06 49.86 -12.31
C ARG A 25 -9.66 48.50 -11.95
N LEU A 26 -9.11 47.86 -10.92
CA LEU A 26 -9.63 46.60 -10.39
C LEU A 26 -10.76 46.89 -9.40
N ARG A 27 -11.94 46.31 -9.62
CA ARG A 27 -13.11 46.50 -8.76
C ARG A 27 -13.72 45.18 -8.31
N THR A 28 -14.11 45.14 -7.04
CA THR A 28 -14.89 44.03 -6.46
C THR A 28 -16.32 44.48 -6.14
N LEU A 29 -17.25 43.52 -6.04
CA LEU A 29 -18.66 43.80 -5.70
C LEU A 29 -18.79 44.30 -4.26
N GLU A 30 -17.84 43.94 -3.42
CA GLU A 30 -17.69 44.29 -2.02
C GLU A 30 -17.19 45.74 -1.83
N GLY A 31 -16.86 46.43 -2.93
CA GLY A 31 -16.53 47.85 -2.95
C GLY A 31 -15.03 48.15 -2.90
N ARG A 32 -14.16 47.15 -3.04
CA ARG A 32 -12.72 47.38 -3.23
C ARG A 32 -12.49 47.97 -4.60
N ASP A 33 -11.63 48.98 -4.67
CA ASP A 33 -11.38 49.75 -5.88
C ASP A 33 -9.92 50.22 -5.90
N GLU A 34 -9.09 49.59 -6.73
CA GLU A 34 -7.66 49.87 -6.80
C GLU A 34 -7.24 50.29 -8.20
N TRP A 35 -6.36 51.30 -8.25
CA TRP A 35 -5.97 52.00 -9.47
C TRP A 35 -4.50 51.74 -9.73
N ILE A 36 -4.21 51.01 -10.80
CA ILE A 36 -2.87 50.57 -11.15
C ILE A 36 -2.44 51.27 -12.44
N TYR A 37 -1.37 52.05 -12.37
CA TYR A 37 -0.79 52.73 -13.53
C TYR A 37 0.01 51.73 -14.37
N CYS A 38 -0.34 51.63 -15.66
CA CYS A 38 0.19 50.64 -16.59
C CYS A 38 0.51 51.29 -17.95
N HIS A 39 1.10 50.49 -18.84
CA HIS A 39 1.57 50.87 -20.16
C HIS A 39 0.80 50.06 -21.21
N SER A 40 0.12 50.74 -22.13
CA SER A 40 -0.82 50.12 -23.06
C SER A 40 -0.15 49.12 -24.01
N ASP A 41 1.06 49.41 -24.46
CA ASP A 41 1.89 48.53 -25.29
C ASP A 41 2.11 47.16 -24.64
N ILE A 42 2.49 47.13 -23.36
CA ILE A 42 2.70 45.91 -22.58
C ILE A 42 1.37 45.15 -22.39
N LEU A 43 0.30 45.84 -21.99
CA LEU A 43 -0.99 45.19 -21.73
C LEU A 43 -1.57 44.56 -23.00
N VAL A 44 -1.51 45.27 -24.13
CA VAL A 44 -2.02 44.82 -25.43
C VAL A 44 -1.19 43.65 -25.96
N GLU A 45 0.14 43.67 -25.79
CA GLU A 45 1.00 42.55 -26.21
C GLU A 45 0.70 41.26 -25.41
N LYS A 46 0.49 41.40 -24.10
CA LYS A 46 0.45 40.25 -23.18
C LYS A 46 -0.95 39.69 -22.91
N SER A 47 -2.02 40.44 -23.21
CA SER A 47 -3.40 40.05 -22.90
C SER A 47 -4.38 40.42 -24.00
N LYS A 48 -5.12 39.41 -24.47
CA LYS A 48 -6.21 39.60 -25.43
C LYS A 48 -7.32 40.51 -24.88
N TYR A 49 -7.67 40.35 -23.60
CA TYR A 49 -8.69 41.19 -22.97
C TYR A 49 -8.35 42.68 -23.04
N PHE A 50 -7.10 43.04 -22.72
CA PHE A 50 -6.67 44.44 -22.78
C PHE A 50 -6.51 44.93 -24.22
N ALA A 51 -6.03 44.08 -25.14
CA ALA A 51 -6.00 44.38 -26.58
C ALA A 51 -7.37 44.78 -27.13
N ASP A 52 -8.42 44.03 -26.76
CA ASP A 52 -9.79 44.31 -27.21
C ASP A 52 -10.33 45.62 -26.59
N ARG A 53 -10.10 45.83 -25.28
CA ARG A 53 -10.61 46.98 -24.50
C ARG A 53 -9.90 48.31 -24.78
N LEU A 54 -8.68 48.27 -25.29
CA LEU A 54 -7.88 49.43 -25.67
C LEU A 54 -7.86 49.67 -27.19
N SER A 55 -8.60 48.87 -27.95
CA SER A 55 -8.75 49.07 -29.39
C SER A 55 -9.57 50.33 -29.69
N ASP A 56 -9.34 50.92 -30.87
CA ASP A 56 -10.06 52.12 -31.35
C ASP A 56 -11.59 51.92 -31.42
N ASN A 57 -12.04 50.67 -31.43
CA ASN A 57 -13.46 50.30 -31.55
C ASN A 57 -14.16 50.20 -30.19
N TRP A 58 -13.43 50.26 -29.07
CA TRP A 58 -14.00 50.16 -27.74
C TRP A 58 -14.21 51.57 -27.15
N PRO A 59 -15.37 51.86 -26.53
CA PRO A 59 -15.58 53.13 -25.86
C PRO A 59 -14.75 53.18 -24.57
N THR A 60 -13.51 53.66 -24.67
CA THR A 60 -12.62 53.82 -23.52
C THR A 60 -12.93 55.13 -22.80
N CYS A 61 -13.19 55.06 -21.50
CA CYS A 61 -13.36 56.25 -20.67
C CYS A 61 -11.99 56.90 -20.44
N GLN A 62 -11.86 58.18 -20.80
CA GLN A 62 -10.69 58.97 -20.43
C GLN A 62 -10.88 59.53 -19.01
N ILE A 63 -9.92 59.26 -18.13
CA ILE A 63 -9.89 59.76 -16.74
C ILE A 63 -8.90 60.93 -16.65
N LEU A 64 -8.83 61.59 -15.49
CA LEU A 64 -7.86 62.62 -15.10
C LEU A 64 -6.50 62.46 -15.81
N ASP A 65 -6.00 63.57 -16.35
CA ASP A 65 -4.80 63.68 -17.20
C ASP A 65 -4.94 63.09 -18.62
N SER A 66 -6.17 62.86 -19.11
CA SER A 66 -6.46 62.34 -20.48
C SER A 66 -5.94 60.91 -20.74
N ARG A 67 -5.80 60.10 -19.69
CA ARG A 67 -5.37 58.69 -19.80
C ARG A 67 -6.55 57.76 -20.02
N ASN A 68 -6.32 56.70 -20.78
CA ASN A 68 -7.29 55.63 -20.96
C ASN A 68 -7.49 54.87 -19.65
N CYS A 69 -8.74 54.50 -19.33
CA CYS A 69 -9.03 53.64 -18.18
C CYS A 69 -9.75 52.37 -18.61
N VAL A 70 -9.24 51.23 -18.13
CA VAL A 70 -9.85 49.91 -18.30
C VAL A 70 -10.32 49.42 -16.94
N GLU A 71 -11.63 49.21 -16.82
CA GLU A 71 -12.23 48.66 -15.61
C GLU A 71 -12.30 47.13 -15.72
N VAL A 72 -11.71 46.44 -14.75
CA VAL A 72 -11.72 44.98 -14.63
C VAL A 72 -12.47 44.62 -13.34
N TYR A 73 -13.50 43.81 -13.48
CA TYR A 73 -14.29 43.32 -12.36
C TYR A 73 -13.78 41.94 -11.96
N CYS A 74 -13.49 41.75 -10.68
CA CYS A 74 -13.06 40.48 -10.10
C CYS A 74 -13.77 40.22 -8.77
N GLN A 75 -13.73 38.96 -8.31
CA GLN A 75 -14.18 38.61 -6.97
C GLN A 75 -13.11 39.00 -5.95
N GLU A 76 -13.50 39.24 -4.69
CA GLU A 76 -12.55 39.57 -3.63
C GLU A 76 -11.50 38.47 -3.43
N LEU A 77 -11.88 37.20 -3.60
CA LEU A 77 -10.99 36.05 -3.48
C LEU A 77 -9.92 35.98 -4.59
N ASP A 78 -10.19 36.57 -5.76
CA ASP A 78 -9.29 36.56 -6.91
C ASP A 78 -8.53 37.87 -7.08
N PHE A 79 -8.76 38.85 -6.20
CA PHE A 79 -8.22 40.20 -6.34
C PHE A 79 -6.70 40.20 -6.40
N ASP A 80 -6.06 39.50 -5.47
CA ASP A 80 -4.60 39.41 -5.41
C ASP A 80 -4.03 38.65 -6.64
N HIS A 81 -4.76 37.67 -7.17
CA HIS A 81 -4.39 36.98 -8.41
C HIS A 81 -4.41 37.93 -9.62
N HIS A 82 -5.40 38.83 -9.70
CA HIS A 82 -5.45 39.87 -10.75
C HIS A 82 -4.30 40.87 -10.64
N VAL A 83 -3.98 41.31 -9.42
CA VAL A 83 -2.82 42.18 -9.18
C VAL A 83 -1.52 41.45 -9.60
N ASN A 84 -1.38 40.18 -9.26
CA ASN A 84 -0.23 39.37 -9.63
C ASN A 84 -0.10 39.22 -11.15
N VAL A 85 -1.19 38.92 -11.87
CA VAL A 85 -1.17 38.88 -13.35
C VAL A 85 -0.69 40.19 -13.96
N LEU A 86 -1.17 41.34 -13.46
CA LEU A 86 -0.70 42.64 -13.94
C LEU A 86 0.78 42.85 -13.67
N ARG A 87 1.28 42.46 -12.50
CA ARG A 87 2.71 42.51 -12.17
C ARG A 87 3.53 41.61 -13.10
N LEU A 88 3.03 40.42 -13.43
CA LEU A 88 3.69 39.46 -14.32
C LEU A 88 3.91 40.01 -15.72
N PHE A 89 3.05 40.90 -16.24
CA PHE A 89 3.28 41.52 -17.54
C PHE A 89 4.56 42.36 -17.62
N TYR A 90 5.05 42.84 -16.47
CA TYR A 90 6.26 43.66 -16.36
C TYR A 90 7.50 42.84 -16.01
N VAL A 91 7.38 41.53 -15.85
CA VAL A 91 8.48 40.62 -15.55
C VAL A 91 8.82 39.83 -16.79
N VAL A 92 10.11 39.66 -17.06
CA VAL A 92 10.55 38.74 -18.11
C VAL A 92 10.34 37.32 -17.60
N ILE A 93 9.39 36.61 -18.19
CA ILE A 93 9.13 35.20 -17.90
C ILE A 93 10.10 34.37 -18.76
N ASP A 94 11.35 34.23 -18.32
CA ASP A 94 12.41 33.46 -19.03
C ASP A 94 12.72 32.09 -18.41
N GLY A 95 11.80 31.56 -17.61
CA GLY A 95 11.88 30.20 -17.07
C GLY A 95 12.82 30.04 -15.86
N SER A 96 13.46 31.10 -15.36
CA SER A 96 14.30 31.05 -14.14
C SER A 96 13.59 31.55 -12.86
N VAL A 97 12.27 31.66 -12.86
CA VAL A 97 11.51 32.40 -11.83
C VAL A 97 10.61 31.47 -11.02
N ASP A 98 11.21 30.49 -10.35
CA ASP A 98 10.48 29.53 -9.48
C ASP A 98 9.78 30.23 -8.29
N ASP A 99 10.34 31.35 -7.80
CA ASP A 99 9.79 32.14 -6.69
C ASP A 99 8.55 33.00 -7.07
N LEU A 100 8.17 33.03 -8.34
CA LEU A 100 7.12 33.94 -8.82
C LEU A 100 5.72 33.47 -8.42
N TRP A 101 5.55 32.16 -8.33
CA TRP A 101 4.25 31.51 -8.17
C TRP A 101 3.85 31.32 -6.70
N ASN A 102 4.80 31.35 -5.76
CA ASN A 102 4.56 31.31 -4.31
C ASN A 102 3.59 30.17 -3.87
N GLY A 103 3.71 28.99 -4.49
CA GLY A 103 2.90 27.81 -4.16
C GLY A 103 1.81 27.46 -5.18
N VAL A 104 1.26 26.25 -5.06
CA VAL A 104 0.28 25.68 -6.01
C VAL A 104 -0.99 26.51 -6.04
N LYS A 105 -1.52 26.88 -4.88
CA LYS A 105 -2.78 27.65 -4.77
C LYS A 105 -2.73 28.99 -5.50
N ASN A 106 -1.65 29.75 -5.33
CA ASN A 106 -1.49 31.05 -5.99
C ASN A 106 -1.23 30.86 -7.50
N ALA A 107 -0.45 29.85 -7.90
CA ALA A 107 -0.29 29.50 -9.32
C ALA A 107 -1.62 29.13 -9.98
N LEU A 108 -2.46 28.35 -9.29
CA LEU A 108 -3.77 27.95 -9.76
C LEU A 108 -4.73 29.14 -9.89
N GLY A 109 -4.73 30.05 -8.91
CA GLY A 109 -5.48 31.31 -8.97
C GLY A 109 -5.04 32.21 -10.14
N ILE A 110 -3.72 32.39 -10.31
CA ILE A 110 -3.16 33.15 -11.43
C ILE A 110 -3.49 32.50 -12.77
N LEU A 111 -3.47 31.17 -12.87
CA LEU A 111 -3.87 30.44 -14.07
C LEU A 111 -5.30 30.77 -14.48
N GLN A 112 -6.26 30.77 -13.54
CA GLN A 112 -7.66 31.09 -13.87
C GLN A 112 -7.80 32.49 -14.44
N VAL A 113 -7.15 33.46 -13.79
CA VAL A 113 -7.17 34.86 -14.23
C VAL A 113 -6.46 35.00 -15.58
N GLY A 114 -5.34 34.30 -15.77
CA GLY A 114 -4.60 34.26 -17.04
C GLY A 114 -5.45 33.76 -18.20
N ILE A 115 -6.25 32.71 -17.98
CA ILE A 115 -7.19 32.20 -18.98
C ILE A 115 -8.32 33.22 -19.22
N GLN A 116 -8.91 33.76 -18.16
CA GLN A 116 -10.00 34.74 -18.25
C GLN A 116 -9.59 36.01 -19.02
N LEU A 117 -8.36 36.49 -18.82
CA LEU A 117 -7.82 37.68 -19.49
C LEU A 117 -7.13 37.35 -20.84
N GLY A 118 -7.04 36.08 -21.22
CA GLY A 118 -6.42 35.63 -22.47
C GLY A 118 -4.92 35.95 -22.52
N CYS A 119 -4.17 35.48 -21.53
CA CYS A 119 -2.74 35.74 -21.31
C CYS A 119 -1.89 34.48 -21.58
N PRO A 120 -1.61 34.11 -22.85
CA PRO A 120 -1.04 32.80 -23.19
C PRO A 120 0.34 32.51 -22.57
N GLN A 121 1.19 33.54 -22.42
CA GLN A 121 2.52 33.38 -21.80
C GLN A 121 2.42 33.03 -20.31
N ILE A 122 1.50 33.69 -19.58
CA ILE A 122 1.26 33.42 -18.16
C ILE A 122 0.62 32.04 -17.99
N VAL A 123 -0.38 31.70 -18.81
CA VAL A 123 -1.03 30.39 -18.77
C VAL A 123 -0.02 29.28 -18.97
N THR A 124 0.82 29.38 -20.00
CA THR A 124 1.89 28.40 -20.27
C THR A 124 2.85 28.28 -19.08
N ALA A 125 3.25 29.41 -18.49
CA ALA A 125 4.18 29.40 -17.37
C ALA A 125 3.56 28.82 -16.08
N CYS A 126 2.27 29.09 -15.80
CA CYS A 126 1.52 28.44 -14.72
C CYS A 126 1.42 26.93 -14.93
N VAL A 127 1.09 26.50 -16.15
CA VAL A 127 0.97 25.07 -16.49
C VAL A 127 2.29 24.35 -16.27
N ASN A 128 3.39 24.90 -16.79
CA ASN A 128 4.72 24.32 -16.61
C ASN A 128 5.12 24.24 -15.13
N TYR A 129 4.79 25.26 -14.33
CA TYR A 129 5.05 25.25 -12.89
C TYR A 129 4.21 24.18 -12.19
N LEU A 130 2.89 24.17 -12.41
CA LEU A 130 1.96 23.24 -11.76
C LEU A 130 2.28 21.78 -12.14
N GLU A 131 2.64 21.52 -13.40
CA GLU A 131 3.10 20.20 -13.86
C GLU A 131 4.35 19.73 -13.09
N ALA A 132 5.30 20.63 -12.84
CA ALA A 132 6.63 20.30 -12.31
C ALA A 132 6.71 20.19 -10.78
N VAL A 133 5.84 20.85 -10.03
CA VAL A 133 5.92 20.87 -8.55
C VAL A 133 5.13 19.72 -7.90
N PRO A 134 5.58 19.18 -6.74
CA PRO A 134 4.79 18.24 -5.96
C PRO A 134 3.53 18.93 -5.40
N TRP A 135 2.47 18.15 -5.17
CA TRP A 135 1.21 18.65 -4.60
C TRP A 135 0.90 17.94 -3.29
N GLU A 136 0.26 18.65 -2.37
CA GLU A 136 -0.42 18.06 -1.24
C GLU A 136 -1.82 17.56 -1.64
N GLU A 137 -2.39 16.64 -0.86
CA GLU A 137 -3.72 16.07 -1.12
C GLU A 137 -4.81 17.16 -1.29
N SER A 138 -4.80 18.17 -0.42
CA SER A 138 -5.75 19.29 -0.52
C SER A 138 -5.56 20.15 -1.78
N GLU A 139 -4.34 20.24 -2.30
CA GLU A 139 -4.03 20.95 -3.53
C GLU A 139 -4.48 20.13 -4.75
N GLU A 140 -4.33 18.80 -4.70
CA GLU A 140 -4.81 17.88 -5.72
C GLU A 140 -6.34 17.92 -5.85
N GLU A 141 -7.07 17.92 -4.73
CA GLU A 141 -8.53 18.10 -4.73
C GLU A 141 -8.95 19.43 -5.37
N GLU A 142 -8.19 20.50 -5.08
CA GLU A 142 -8.46 21.82 -5.64
C GLU A 142 -8.19 21.86 -7.15
N ILE A 143 -7.10 21.24 -7.61
CA ILE A 143 -6.77 21.04 -9.02
C ILE A 143 -7.87 20.25 -9.73
N LEU A 144 -8.32 19.13 -9.18
CA LEU A 144 -9.39 18.29 -9.75
C LEU A 144 -10.72 19.05 -9.86
N ARG A 145 -11.01 19.94 -8.91
CA ARG A 145 -12.21 20.77 -8.93
C ARG A 145 -12.17 21.86 -10.01
N ILE A 146 -10.99 22.41 -10.28
CA ILE A 146 -10.82 23.67 -11.03
C ILE A 146 -10.42 23.43 -12.49
N ILE A 147 -9.45 22.55 -12.72
CA ILE A 147 -8.74 22.42 -14.00
C ILE A 147 -9.56 21.75 -15.12
N PRO A 148 -10.37 20.70 -14.88
CA PRO A 148 -11.07 20.00 -15.97
C PRO A 148 -11.97 20.87 -16.88
N GLY A 149 -12.38 22.06 -16.42
CA GLY A 149 -13.18 23.01 -17.20
C GLY A 149 -12.40 24.04 -18.02
N MET A 150 -11.06 24.03 -17.99
CA MET A 150 -10.23 25.15 -18.48
C MET A 150 -9.71 25.00 -19.92
N GLY A 151 -9.99 23.89 -20.60
CA GLY A 151 -9.59 23.65 -21.99
C GLY A 151 -8.33 22.79 -22.13
N SER A 152 -7.81 22.65 -23.36
CA SER A 152 -6.71 21.71 -23.66
C SER A 152 -5.33 22.16 -23.21
N GLU A 153 -5.15 23.45 -22.89
CA GLU A 153 -3.84 24.00 -22.49
C GLU A 153 -3.37 23.49 -21.12
N VAL A 154 -4.29 23.00 -20.29
CA VAL A 154 -4.03 22.51 -18.93
C VAL A 154 -3.94 20.98 -18.82
N GLU A 155 -4.09 20.28 -19.94
CA GLU A 155 -4.03 18.81 -20.01
C GLU A 155 -2.74 18.21 -19.40
N PRO A 156 -1.55 18.84 -19.53
CA PRO A 156 -0.32 18.33 -18.89
C PRO A 156 -0.44 18.20 -17.37
N ILE A 157 -1.21 19.08 -16.72
CA ILE A 157 -1.45 19.02 -15.27
C ILE A 157 -2.30 17.78 -14.96
N LEU A 158 -3.39 17.58 -15.69
CA LEU A 158 -4.30 16.46 -15.48
C LEU A 158 -3.69 15.10 -15.83
N ALA A 159 -2.64 15.06 -16.66
CA ALA A 159 -1.96 13.83 -17.03
C ALA A 159 -1.43 13.05 -15.82
N ARG A 160 -1.08 13.72 -14.72
CA ARG A 160 -0.64 13.11 -13.45
C ARG A 160 -1.75 12.35 -12.72
N LEU A 161 -3.01 12.74 -12.95
CA LEU A 161 -4.20 12.23 -12.26
C LEU A 161 -5.01 11.26 -13.13
N GLN A 162 -4.52 10.98 -14.34
CA GLN A 162 -5.18 10.03 -15.23
C GLN A 162 -5.12 8.61 -14.64
N PRO A 163 -6.22 7.85 -14.70
CA PRO A 163 -6.21 6.45 -14.29
C PRO A 163 -5.10 5.67 -15.00
N VAL A 164 -4.31 4.94 -14.23
CA VAL A 164 -3.21 4.14 -14.77
C VAL A 164 -3.78 2.98 -15.58
N ASN A 165 -3.15 2.69 -16.72
CA ASN A 165 -3.52 1.54 -17.54
C ASN A 165 -3.32 0.23 -16.74
N LEU A 166 -4.31 -0.67 -16.79
CA LEU A 166 -4.29 -1.98 -16.14
C LEU A 166 -3.02 -2.79 -16.43
N SER A 167 -2.46 -2.70 -17.64
CA SER A 167 -1.21 -3.38 -18.00
C SER A 167 0.00 -2.87 -17.21
N ALA A 168 0.07 -1.57 -16.93
CA ALA A 168 1.12 -0.97 -16.11
C ALA A 168 0.96 -1.38 -14.65
N ILE A 169 -0.28 -1.37 -14.12
CA ILE A 169 -0.58 -1.85 -12.76
C ILE A 169 -0.14 -3.32 -12.61
N ARG A 170 -0.46 -4.18 -13.58
CA ARG A 170 -0.02 -5.58 -13.61
C ARG A 170 1.49 -5.70 -13.65
N GLY A 171 2.17 -4.91 -14.49
CA GLY A 171 3.63 -4.91 -14.60
C GLY A 171 4.32 -4.53 -13.29
N ILE A 172 3.80 -3.51 -12.60
CA ILE A 172 4.27 -3.10 -11.27
C ILE A 172 4.02 -4.22 -10.27
N PHE A 173 2.80 -4.75 -10.19
CA PHE A 173 2.47 -5.82 -9.25
C PHE A 173 3.38 -7.04 -9.40
N ILE A 174 3.59 -7.53 -10.62
CA ILE A 174 4.43 -8.70 -10.87
C ILE A 174 5.89 -8.43 -10.49
N SER A 175 6.43 -7.26 -10.85
CA SER A 175 7.82 -6.90 -10.54
C SER A 175 8.03 -6.76 -9.03
N THR A 176 7.09 -6.09 -8.34
CA THR A 176 7.09 -5.93 -6.88
C THR A 176 6.94 -7.27 -6.18
N LEU A 177 6.07 -8.15 -6.67
CA LEU A 177 5.87 -9.51 -6.14
C LEU A 177 7.15 -10.36 -6.25
N GLN A 178 7.81 -10.34 -7.41
CA GLN A 178 9.05 -11.06 -7.63
C GLN A 178 10.16 -10.57 -6.69
N PHE A 179 10.24 -9.25 -6.46
CA PHE A 179 11.17 -8.65 -5.52
C PHE A 179 10.83 -9.00 -4.05
N ALA A 180 9.56 -8.84 -3.65
CA ALA A 180 9.06 -9.11 -2.30
C ALA A 180 9.23 -10.58 -1.88
N MET A 181 9.14 -11.51 -2.83
CA MET A 181 9.41 -12.94 -2.60
C MET A 181 10.85 -13.36 -2.90
N SER A 182 11.76 -12.42 -3.19
CA SER A 182 13.18 -12.73 -3.38
C SER A 182 13.95 -12.71 -2.06
N SER A 183 15.23 -13.05 -2.10
CA SER A 183 16.15 -12.92 -0.95
C SER A 183 17.18 -11.83 -1.27
N PRO A 184 16.79 -10.54 -1.24
CA PRO A 184 17.69 -9.44 -1.56
C PRO A 184 18.75 -9.26 -0.44
N PRO A 185 19.85 -8.52 -0.70
CA PRO A 185 20.81 -8.16 0.33
C PRO A 185 20.15 -7.39 1.49
N SER A 186 20.69 -7.52 2.71
CA SER A 186 20.11 -6.94 3.93
C SER A 186 19.89 -5.42 3.88
N LEU A 187 20.71 -4.68 3.12
CA LEU A 187 20.55 -3.24 2.90
C LEU A 187 19.21 -2.89 2.22
N MET A 188 18.58 -3.84 1.55
CA MET A 188 17.32 -3.65 0.82
C MET A 188 16.10 -4.20 1.60
N ASN A 189 16.26 -4.55 2.87
CA ASN A 189 15.16 -5.09 3.67
C ASN A 189 14.00 -4.09 3.80
N ASP A 190 14.30 -2.80 3.99
CA ASP A 190 13.26 -1.76 4.09
C ASP A 190 12.45 -1.65 2.79
N LEU A 191 13.13 -1.75 1.64
CA LEU A 191 12.48 -1.77 0.33
C LEU A 191 11.61 -3.01 0.15
N LYS A 192 12.06 -4.17 0.67
CA LYS A 192 11.31 -5.42 0.61
C LYS A 192 10.04 -5.33 1.46
N SER A 193 10.14 -4.82 2.69
CA SER A 193 8.99 -4.60 3.57
C SER A 193 8.00 -3.63 2.95
N SER A 194 8.48 -2.51 2.39
CA SER A 194 7.63 -1.56 1.67
C SER A 194 6.95 -2.23 0.47
N ALA A 195 7.67 -3.03 -0.34
CA ALA A 195 7.10 -3.78 -1.44
C ALA A 195 5.99 -4.76 -0.97
N GLN A 196 6.20 -5.44 0.15
CA GLN A 196 5.23 -6.35 0.77
C GLN A 196 3.96 -5.61 1.21
N GLU A 197 4.09 -4.46 1.87
CA GLU A 197 2.98 -3.60 2.29
C GLU A 197 2.20 -3.06 1.08
N GLN A 198 2.89 -2.58 0.05
CA GLN A 198 2.23 -2.05 -1.14
C GLN A 198 1.48 -3.14 -1.92
N LEU A 199 2.02 -4.36 -2.02
CA LEU A 199 1.28 -5.47 -2.64
C LEU A 199 -0.01 -5.80 -1.89
N GLU A 200 0.01 -5.72 -0.57
CA GLU A 200 -1.17 -5.91 0.24
C GLU A 200 -2.19 -4.79 0.03
N TYR A 201 -1.74 -3.54 0.02
CA TYR A 201 -2.60 -2.39 -0.27
C TYR A 201 -3.25 -2.51 -1.65
N MET A 202 -2.49 -2.87 -2.70
CA MET A 202 -2.99 -3.02 -4.06
C MET A 202 -4.15 -4.02 -4.23
N VAL A 203 -4.25 -5.03 -3.36
CA VAL A 203 -5.26 -6.10 -3.44
C VAL A 203 -6.32 -6.02 -2.35
N THR A 204 -6.18 -5.09 -1.41
CA THR A 204 -7.15 -4.90 -0.33
C THR A 204 -8.31 -4.05 -0.84
N GLU A 205 -9.52 -4.45 -0.50
CA GLU A 205 -10.75 -3.66 -0.69
C GLU A 205 -11.08 -3.06 0.67
N ASP A 206 -11.05 -1.74 0.78
CA ASP A 206 -11.33 -0.97 2.00
C ASP A 206 -12.50 0.01 1.77
N ASP A 207 -12.29 1.32 1.92
CA ASP A 207 -13.26 2.33 1.52
C ASP A 207 -13.24 2.51 -0.02
N ASP A 208 -12.14 2.15 -0.67
CA ASP A 208 -11.93 2.20 -2.11
C ASP A 208 -11.89 0.82 -2.77
N SER A 209 -12.10 0.79 -4.09
CA SER A 209 -11.91 -0.43 -4.89
C SER A 209 -10.43 -0.81 -4.98
N PRO A 210 -10.10 -2.11 -4.97
CA PRO A 210 -8.71 -2.55 -5.03
C PRO A 210 -8.05 -2.08 -6.34
N LEU A 211 -6.81 -1.61 -6.24
CA LEU A 211 -6.03 -1.17 -7.41
C LEU A 211 -5.83 -2.30 -8.43
N LEU A 212 -5.71 -3.55 -7.96
CA LEU A 212 -5.59 -4.74 -8.78
C LEU A 212 -6.63 -5.80 -8.40
N ILE A 213 -7.56 -6.06 -9.33
CA ILE A 213 -8.42 -7.24 -9.28
C ILE A 213 -7.62 -8.45 -9.79
N ALA A 214 -7.33 -9.41 -8.91
CA ALA A 214 -6.53 -10.58 -9.23
C ALA A 214 -7.31 -11.61 -10.07
N ASP A 215 -6.99 -11.66 -11.37
CA ASP A 215 -7.50 -12.68 -12.28
C ASP A 215 -6.71 -14.00 -12.19
N ALA A 216 -7.05 -14.94 -13.08
CA ALA A 216 -6.39 -16.25 -13.11
C ALA A 216 -4.88 -16.16 -13.43
N ASP A 217 -4.47 -15.20 -14.26
CA ASP A 217 -3.08 -15.04 -14.68
C ASP A 217 -2.24 -14.48 -13.52
N ILE A 218 -2.75 -13.46 -12.83
CA ILE A 218 -2.11 -12.93 -11.61
C ILE A 218 -2.02 -14.01 -10.53
N LYS A 219 -3.12 -14.75 -10.29
CA LYS A 219 -3.10 -15.86 -9.34
C LYS A 219 -2.12 -16.96 -9.75
N SER A 220 -1.85 -17.15 -11.05
CA SER A 220 -0.83 -18.09 -11.53
C SER A 220 0.58 -17.59 -11.22
N GLU A 221 0.89 -16.34 -11.53
CA GLU A 221 2.23 -15.77 -11.24
C GLU A 221 2.54 -15.76 -9.74
N VAL A 222 1.53 -15.48 -8.89
CA VAL A 222 1.67 -15.58 -7.42
C VAL A 222 2.00 -17.00 -6.99
N LYS A 223 1.33 -18.01 -7.55
CA LYS A 223 1.62 -19.42 -7.25
C LYS A 223 3.04 -19.80 -7.68
N ASP A 224 3.50 -19.31 -8.84
CA ASP A 224 4.85 -19.57 -9.33
C ASP A 224 5.91 -18.91 -8.44
N CYS A 225 5.67 -17.67 -7.99
CA CYS A 225 6.55 -17.00 -7.02
C CYS A 225 6.65 -17.78 -5.70
N VAL A 226 5.51 -18.24 -5.16
CA VAL A 226 5.46 -19.07 -3.95
C VAL A 226 6.17 -20.41 -4.16
N GLY A 227 6.00 -21.04 -5.31
CA GLY A 227 6.72 -22.27 -5.68
C GLY A 227 8.23 -22.08 -5.71
N ARG A 228 8.72 -20.95 -6.25
CA ARG A 228 10.15 -20.58 -6.20
C ARG A 228 10.63 -20.34 -4.76
N LEU A 229 9.83 -19.69 -3.92
CA LEU A 229 10.13 -19.50 -2.50
C LEU A 229 10.29 -20.84 -1.76
N PHE A 230 9.33 -21.75 -1.90
CA PHE A 230 9.42 -23.09 -1.33
C PHE A 230 10.59 -23.90 -1.88
N SER A 231 10.91 -23.76 -3.17
CA SER A 231 12.05 -24.48 -3.77
C SER A 231 13.39 -24.07 -3.12
N ARG A 232 13.59 -22.77 -2.87
CA ARG A 232 14.78 -22.28 -2.17
C ARG A 232 14.79 -22.69 -0.70
N PHE A 233 13.64 -22.58 -0.02
CA PHE A 233 13.51 -23.02 1.36
C PHE A 233 13.79 -24.52 1.52
N ASN A 234 13.20 -25.37 0.67
CA ASN A 234 13.46 -26.81 0.69
C ASN A 234 14.93 -27.13 0.42
N SER A 235 15.59 -26.38 -0.46
CA SER A 235 17.04 -26.54 -0.68
C SER A 235 17.83 -26.25 0.59
N LEU A 236 17.44 -25.22 1.37
CA LEU A 236 18.04 -24.94 2.68
C LEU A 236 17.76 -26.07 3.69
N LEU A 237 16.53 -26.62 3.73
CA LEU A 237 16.21 -27.76 4.60
C LEU A 237 17.09 -28.97 4.29
N GLU A 238 17.33 -29.29 3.02
CA GLU A 238 18.20 -30.41 2.62
C GLU A 238 19.65 -30.20 3.08
N VAL A 239 20.16 -28.98 2.98
CA VAL A 239 21.51 -28.63 3.46
C VAL A 239 21.63 -28.88 4.96
N TYR A 240 20.63 -28.48 5.75
CA TYR A 240 20.60 -28.73 7.20
C TYR A 240 20.57 -30.21 7.58
N LEU A 241 19.89 -31.04 6.79
CA LEU A 241 19.77 -32.47 7.06
C LEU A 241 21.01 -33.26 6.59
N CYS A 242 21.77 -32.74 5.63
CA CYS A 242 22.93 -33.42 5.05
C CYS A 242 24.28 -33.03 5.68
N GLU A 243 24.42 -31.81 6.22
CA GLU A 243 25.71 -31.32 6.73
C GLU A 243 25.88 -31.57 8.24
N PRO A 244 27.11 -31.91 8.72
CA PRO A 244 27.39 -31.98 10.15
C PRO A 244 27.19 -30.61 10.82
N ALA A 245 26.65 -30.59 12.04
CA ALA A 245 26.33 -29.37 12.80
C ALA A 245 27.52 -28.41 13.03
N GLU A 246 28.77 -28.85 12.83
CA GLU A 246 29.98 -28.05 13.05
C GLU A 246 30.43 -27.23 11.81
N SER A 247 29.50 -26.80 10.96
CA SER A 247 29.84 -25.97 9.79
C SER A 247 29.99 -24.49 10.17
N VAL A 248 31.02 -23.81 9.64
CA VAL A 248 31.36 -22.40 9.93
C VAL A 248 30.23 -21.40 9.56
N ASP A 249 29.22 -21.82 8.80
CA ASP A 249 28.14 -20.97 8.27
C ASP A 249 26.76 -21.20 8.95
N GLU A 250 26.71 -21.87 10.10
CA GLU A 250 25.43 -22.20 10.77
C GLU A 250 24.60 -20.95 11.12
N ALA A 251 25.25 -19.87 11.58
CA ALA A 251 24.58 -18.60 11.91
C ALA A 251 24.00 -17.91 10.66
N GLY A 252 24.70 -17.96 9.52
CA GLY A 252 24.21 -17.39 8.25
C GLY A 252 22.99 -18.15 7.73
N LYS A 253 23.05 -19.49 7.78
CA LYS A 253 21.92 -20.36 7.41
C LYS A 253 20.70 -20.14 8.32
N MET A 254 20.90 -19.95 9.64
CA MET A 254 19.79 -19.73 10.57
C MET A 254 19.12 -18.37 10.33
N THR A 255 19.92 -17.34 10.05
CA THR A 255 19.42 -16.03 9.64
C THR A 255 18.58 -16.13 8.37
N LEU A 256 19.04 -16.91 7.38
CA LEU A 256 18.32 -17.15 6.14
C LEU A 256 17.02 -17.95 6.37
N PHE A 257 17.05 -18.95 7.24
CA PHE A 257 15.87 -19.72 7.64
C PHE A 257 14.81 -18.81 8.27
N GLN A 258 15.22 -17.94 9.19
CA GLN A 258 14.33 -16.96 9.81
C GLN A 258 13.76 -15.97 8.78
N SER A 259 14.57 -15.52 7.81
CA SER A 259 14.08 -14.68 6.70
C SER A 259 13.01 -15.39 5.88
N TYR A 260 13.15 -16.70 5.61
CA TYR A 260 12.11 -17.45 4.90
C TYR A 260 10.82 -17.57 5.71
N LEU A 261 10.91 -17.75 7.04
CA LEU A 261 9.71 -17.77 7.89
C LEU A 261 8.96 -16.43 7.87
N ALA A 262 9.70 -15.31 7.88
CA ALA A 262 9.10 -13.98 7.72
C ALA A 262 8.40 -13.84 6.36
N ASP A 263 9.07 -14.24 5.27
CA ASP A 263 8.51 -14.24 3.92
C ASP A 263 7.27 -15.11 3.81
N PHE A 264 7.26 -16.28 4.45
CA PHE A 264 6.11 -17.18 4.49
C PHE A 264 4.96 -16.60 5.31
N SER A 265 5.24 -15.95 6.43
CA SER A 265 4.21 -15.31 7.25
C SER A 265 3.46 -14.23 6.48
N TRP A 266 4.21 -13.38 5.75
CA TRP A 266 3.65 -12.39 4.83
C TRP A 266 2.94 -13.05 3.65
N ALA A 267 3.55 -14.04 3.00
CA ALA A 267 2.93 -14.74 1.87
C ALA A 267 1.58 -15.36 2.25
N CYS A 268 1.42 -15.90 3.46
CA CYS A 268 0.13 -16.36 3.95
C CYS A 268 -0.94 -15.25 3.99
N GLN A 269 -0.58 -14.02 4.36
CA GLN A 269 -1.52 -12.88 4.38
C GLN A 269 -1.98 -12.55 2.95
N LEU A 270 -1.03 -12.38 2.03
CA LEU A 270 -1.33 -12.12 0.61
C LEU A 270 -2.18 -13.23 -0.01
N LEU A 271 -1.80 -14.50 0.19
CA LEU A 271 -2.50 -15.65 -0.39
C LEU A 271 -3.90 -15.86 0.19
N SER A 272 -4.15 -15.42 1.43
CA SER A 272 -5.48 -15.42 2.03
C SER A 272 -6.37 -14.39 1.36
N LYS A 273 -5.88 -13.15 1.17
CA LYS A 273 -6.59 -12.09 0.42
C LYS A 273 -6.91 -12.53 -1.03
N LEU A 274 -6.01 -13.30 -1.65
CA LEU A 274 -6.18 -13.80 -3.02
C LEU A 274 -6.94 -15.13 -3.13
N GLU A 275 -7.35 -15.72 -2.01
CA GLU A 275 -8.05 -17.01 -1.91
C GLU A 275 -7.31 -18.19 -2.58
N ILE A 276 -5.97 -18.20 -2.50
CA ILE A 276 -5.11 -19.22 -3.12
C ILE A 276 -4.19 -19.94 -2.14
N MET A 277 -4.54 -19.92 -0.85
CA MET A 277 -3.83 -20.59 0.25
C MET A 277 -3.53 -22.08 0.01
N ARG A 278 -4.31 -22.77 -0.84
CA ARG A 278 -4.14 -24.20 -1.13
C ARG A 278 -2.73 -24.57 -1.60
N VAL A 279 -2.06 -23.71 -2.38
CA VAL A 279 -0.70 -24.02 -2.88
C VAL A 279 0.33 -23.97 -1.76
N PHE A 280 0.22 -22.99 -0.88
CA PHE A 280 1.07 -22.87 0.31
C PHE A 280 0.85 -24.05 1.25
N VAL A 281 -0.40 -24.35 1.61
CA VAL A 281 -0.72 -25.44 2.54
C VAL A 281 -0.18 -26.78 2.06
N ASN A 282 -0.32 -27.11 0.76
CA ASN A 282 0.24 -28.36 0.24
C ASN A 282 1.76 -28.39 0.33
N SER A 283 2.45 -27.30 -0.03
CA SER A 283 3.90 -27.22 0.01
C SER A 283 4.45 -27.30 1.44
N TRP A 284 3.75 -26.67 2.40
CA TRP A 284 4.11 -26.74 3.82
C TRP A 284 3.88 -28.14 4.41
N VAL A 285 2.77 -28.79 4.06
CA VAL A 285 2.52 -30.19 4.47
C VAL A 285 3.66 -31.08 4.01
N ASP A 286 4.08 -30.95 2.75
CA ASP A 286 5.14 -31.79 2.18
C ASP A 286 6.54 -31.48 2.78
N ALA A 287 6.74 -30.28 3.35
CA ALA A 287 7.98 -29.89 4.04
C ALA A 287 7.97 -30.18 5.56
N SER A 288 6.81 -30.51 6.15
CA SER A 288 6.60 -30.50 7.60
C SER A 288 7.54 -31.42 8.38
N ASP A 289 7.78 -32.65 7.91
CA ASP A 289 8.71 -33.59 8.57
C ASP A 289 10.11 -33.00 8.72
N LYS A 290 10.62 -32.37 7.65
CA LYS A 290 11.97 -31.79 7.61
C LYS A 290 12.08 -30.60 8.54
N ILE A 291 11.07 -29.73 8.54
CA ILE A 291 11.04 -28.55 9.43
C ILE A 291 11.09 -29.00 10.88
N VAL A 292 10.23 -29.94 11.28
CA VAL A 292 10.18 -30.42 12.67
C VAL A 292 11.48 -31.13 13.06
N ALA A 293 12.05 -31.95 12.18
CA ALA A 293 13.33 -32.62 12.44
C ALA A 293 14.46 -31.63 12.72
N ILE A 294 14.57 -30.55 11.95
CA ILE A 294 15.59 -29.51 12.15
C ILE A 294 15.33 -28.77 13.48
N MET A 295 14.08 -28.42 13.78
CA MET A 295 13.73 -27.68 15.00
C MET A 295 13.87 -28.50 16.29
N GLN A 296 13.86 -29.83 16.22
CA GLN A 296 14.06 -30.70 17.37
C GLN A 296 15.53 -30.92 17.75
N SER A 297 16.48 -30.49 16.91
CA SER A 297 17.90 -30.86 17.04
C SER A 297 18.68 -30.10 18.14
N SER A 298 18.20 -28.94 18.64
CA SER A 298 18.86 -28.24 19.76
C SER A 298 17.95 -27.26 20.52
N PRO A 299 18.04 -27.17 21.86
CA PRO A 299 17.27 -26.25 22.70
C PRO A 299 18.10 -25.01 23.12
N THR A 300 18.73 -24.30 22.18
CA THR A 300 19.38 -23.02 22.51
C THR A 300 18.36 -21.89 22.61
N VAL A 301 18.64 -20.86 23.43
CA VAL A 301 17.76 -19.70 23.62
C VAL A 301 17.52 -18.96 22.31
N GLU A 302 18.55 -18.81 21.47
CA GLU A 302 18.44 -18.21 20.13
C GLU A 302 17.47 -18.98 19.20
N MET A 303 17.34 -20.29 19.38
CA MET A 303 16.42 -21.14 18.62
C MET A 303 14.95 -20.94 19.01
N ILE A 304 14.68 -20.41 20.21
CA ILE A 304 13.31 -20.24 20.72
C ILE A 304 12.54 -19.24 19.85
N GLY A 305 13.18 -18.14 19.44
CA GLY A 305 12.56 -17.17 18.53
C GLY A 305 12.22 -17.77 17.16
N ILE A 306 13.12 -18.59 16.60
CA ILE A 306 12.88 -19.28 15.33
C ILE A 306 11.74 -20.30 15.48
N LYS A 307 11.73 -21.09 16.55
CA LYS A 307 10.64 -22.04 16.87
C LYS A 307 9.29 -21.34 16.99
N LEU A 308 9.24 -20.17 17.62
CA LEU A 308 8.03 -19.35 17.68
C LEU A 308 7.59 -18.92 16.27
N LYS A 309 8.50 -18.44 15.42
CA LYS A 309 8.18 -18.11 14.03
C LYS A 309 7.67 -19.31 13.22
N VAL A 310 8.19 -20.51 13.46
CA VAL A 310 7.64 -21.74 12.87
C VAL A 310 6.21 -21.99 13.36
N VAL A 311 5.94 -21.78 14.66
CA VAL A 311 4.59 -21.91 15.23
C VAL A 311 3.62 -20.91 14.60
N GLU A 312 4.02 -19.64 14.42
CA GLU A 312 3.19 -18.62 13.76
C GLU A 312 2.79 -19.03 12.33
N VAL A 313 3.73 -19.55 11.55
CA VAL A 313 3.45 -19.98 10.16
C VAL A 313 2.57 -21.21 10.14
N VAL A 314 2.87 -22.24 10.96
CA VAL A 314 2.04 -23.45 10.96
C VAL A 314 0.64 -23.21 11.53
N ALA A 315 0.46 -22.25 12.45
CA ALA A 315 -0.86 -21.87 12.93
C ALA A 315 -1.75 -21.43 11.76
N LYS A 316 -1.29 -20.51 10.91
CA LYS A 316 -2.01 -20.08 9.68
C LYS A 316 -2.34 -21.25 8.74
N VAL A 317 -1.42 -22.20 8.61
CA VAL A 317 -1.61 -23.42 7.80
C VAL A 317 -2.70 -24.31 8.40
N LEU A 318 -2.62 -24.58 9.71
CA LEU A 318 -3.59 -25.40 10.41
C LEU A 318 -4.96 -24.74 10.43
N GLU A 319 -5.06 -23.43 10.66
CA GLU A 319 -6.32 -22.67 10.61
C GLU A 319 -7.00 -22.85 9.25
N SER A 320 -6.22 -22.71 8.17
CA SER A 320 -6.71 -22.94 6.81
C SER A 320 -7.28 -24.36 6.61
N ILE A 321 -6.70 -25.37 7.27
CA ILE A 321 -7.18 -26.76 7.22
C ILE A 321 -8.40 -26.95 8.14
N GLY A 322 -8.34 -26.43 9.37
CA GLY A 322 -9.30 -26.65 10.45
C GLY A 322 -10.62 -25.93 10.22
N TYR A 323 -10.59 -24.74 9.63
CA TYR A 323 -11.80 -23.98 9.28
C TYR A 323 -12.31 -24.25 7.86
N GLY A 324 -11.65 -25.14 7.12
CA GLY A 324 -12.13 -25.63 5.83
C GLY A 324 -11.83 -24.72 4.64
N THR A 325 -11.02 -23.66 4.80
CA THR A 325 -10.50 -22.84 3.69
C THR A 325 -9.72 -23.68 2.68
N VAL A 326 -8.98 -24.68 3.16
CA VAL A 326 -8.25 -25.65 2.34
C VAL A 326 -8.64 -27.06 2.73
N ILE A 327 -9.35 -27.74 1.83
CA ILE A 327 -9.75 -29.14 2.02
C ILE A 327 -8.61 -30.09 1.62
N LEU A 328 -8.12 -30.86 2.60
CA LEU A 328 -7.10 -31.90 2.40
C LEU A 328 -7.66 -33.31 2.61
N PRO A 329 -7.10 -34.33 1.93
CA PRO A 329 -7.39 -35.73 2.21
C PRO A 329 -7.14 -36.08 3.68
N THR A 330 -7.90 -37.05 4.20
CA THR A 330 -7.78 -37.51 5.59
C THR A 330 -6.36 -37.91 5.99
N THR A 331 -5.60 -38.51 5.08
CA THR A 331 -4.20 -38.89 5.32
C THR A 331 -3.30 -37.70 5.60
N LYS A 332 -3.42 -36.62 4.79
CA LYS A 332 -2.66 -35.38 5.00
C LYS A 332 -3.10 -34.65 6.27
N ARG A 333 -4.41 -34.60 6.57
CA ARG A 333 -4.91 -33.99 7.82
C ARG A 333 -4.41 -34.73 9.06
N LEU A 334 -4.46 -36.06 9.05
CA LEU A 334 -3.93 -36.89 10.13
C LEU A 334 -2.43 -36.67 10.32
N HIS A 335 -1.67 -36.68 9.23
CA HIS A 335 -0.22 -36.45 9.25
C HIS A 335 0.13 -35.09 9.90
N MET A 336 -0.56 -34.02 9.52
CA MET A 336 -0.35 -32.70 10.12
C MET A 336 -0.59 -32.69 11.63
N VAL A 337 -1.66 -33.34 12.11
CA VAL A 337 -1.91 -33.44 13.56
C VAL A 337 -0.80 -34.23 14.25
N LYS A 338 -0.40 -35.40 13.71
CA LYS A 338 0.63 -36.24 14.33
C LYS A 338 2.01 -35.59 14.40
N ILE A 339 2.33 -34.69 13.49
CA ILE A 339 3.63 -33.98 13.49
C ILE A 339 3.59 -32.74 14.37
N TRP A 340 2.58 -31.90 14.21
CA TRP A 340 2.58 -30.57 14.80
C TRP A 340 2.02 -30.53 16.22
N LEU A 341 1.12 -31.45 16.59
CA LEU A 341 0.57 -31.52 17.95
C LEU A 341 1.67 -31.81 18.99
N PRO A 342 2.57 -32.81 18.81
CA PRO A 342 3.67 -33.03 19.73
C PRO A 342 4.68 -31.86 19.74
N PHE A 343 4.96 -31.27 18.59
CA PHE A 343 5.89 -30.15 18.48
C PHE A 343 5.42 -28.95 19.32
N VAL A 344 4.20 -28.49 19.07
CA VAL A 344 3.57 -27.35 19.76
C VAL A 344 3.48 -27.57 21.27
N ARG A 345 3.17 -28.81 21.69
CA ARG A 345 3.11 -29.21 23.10
C ARG A 345 4.43 -29.02 23.84
N ILE A 346 5.56 -29.28 23.18
CA ILE A 346 6.90 -29.10 23.76
C ILE A 346 7.31 -27.63 23.74
N ILE A 347 6.96 -26.91 22.66
CA ILE A 347 7.38 -25.52 22.47
C ILE A 347 6.67 -24.56 23.43
N LYS A 348 5.37 -24.73 23.70
CA LYS A 348 4.63 -23.80 24.56
C LYS A 348 5.25 -23.65 25.97
N PRO A 349 5.52 -24.74 26.74
CA PRO A 349 6.13 -24.62 28.06
C PRO A 349 7.54 -24.00 28.02
N LEU A 350 8.33 -24.31 26.99
CA LEU A 350 9.65 -23.70 26.81
C LEU A 350 9.54 -22.19 26.70
N ILE A 351 8.57 -21.71 25.91
CA ILE A 351 8.38 -20.28 25.75
C ILE A 351 7.81 -19.64 27.02
N ASP A 352 6.80 -20.25 27.64
CA ASP A 352 6.23 -19.77 28.90
C ASP A 352 7.33 -19.63 29.98
N SER A 353 8.31 -20.54 30.02
CA SER A 353 9.42 -20.49 30.98
C SER A 353 10.36 -19.29 30.77
N VAL A 354 10.68 -18.95 29.52
CA VAL A 354 11.55 -17.81 29.18
C VAL A 354 10.89 -16.48 29.52
N MET A 355 9.57 -16.35 29.29
CA MET A 355 8.84 -15.13 29.64
C MET A 355 8.78 -14.86 31.14
N THR A 356 8.83 -15.90 31.97
CA THR A 356 8.78 -15.74 33.43
C THR A 356 10.13 -15.37 34.05
N SER A 357 11.23 -15.48 33.29
CA SER A 357 12.59 -15.23 33.80
C SER A 357 13.19 -13.87 33.45
N ASP A 358 12.73 -13.20 32.38
CA ASP A 358 13.26 -11.91 31.92
C ASP A 358 12.14 -10.86 31.73
N ASP A 359 12.05 -9.93 32.70
CA ASP A 359 11.09 -8.79 32.72
C ASP A 359 11.36 -7.74 31.62
N ASP A 360 12.50 -7.85 30.90
CA ASP A 360 12.93 -6.94 29.83
C ASP A 360 12.74 -7.50 28.40
N SER A 361 12.21 -8.71 28.21
CA SER A 361 12.07 -9.33 26.88
C SER A 361 10.79 -8.92 26.13
N LEU A 362 10.65 -7.63 25.82
CA LEU A 362 9.56 -7.07 25.01
C LEU A 362 9.47 -7.66 23.58
N GLU A 363 10.48 -8.39 23.11
CA GLU A 363 10.56 -8.97 21.76
C GLU A 363 9.69 -10.22 21.55
N PHE A 364 9.20 -10.87 22.61
CA PHE A 364 8.46 -12.13 22.52
C PHE A 364 7.06 -12.06 23.12
N LYS A 365 6.37 -10.92 22.98
CA LYS A 365 4.98 -10.80 23.40
C LYS A 365 4.10 -11.69 22.51
N ILE A 366 3.99 -12.96 22.89
CA ILE A 366 3.12 -13.89 22.20
C ILE A 366 1.70 -13.54 22.52
N ASP A 367 0.92 -13.45 21.46
CA ASP A 367 -0.51 -13.32 21.57
C ASP A 367 -1.08 -14.59 22.22
N GLY A 368 -1.70 -14.45 23.40
CA GLY A 368 -2.47 -15.53 24.00
C GLY A 368 -3.54 -16.06 23.04
N GLU A 369 -4.01 -15.21 22.12
CA GLU A 369 -4.94 -15.56 21.05
C GLU A 369 -4.33 -16.57 20.06
N LEU A 370 -3.02 -16.49 19.75
CA LEU A 370 -2.37 -17.46 18.84
C LEU A 370 -2.45 -18.88 19.38
N TRP A 371 -2.11 -19.09 20.66
CA TRP A 371 -2.15 -20.41 21.27
C TRP A 371 -3.58 -20.95 21.40
N GLN A 372 -4.55 -20.08 21.70
CA GLN A 372 -5.96 -20.44 21.78
C GLN A 372 -6.54 -20.78 20.40
N SER A 373 -6.20 -20.02 19.36
CA SER A 373 -6.59 -20.28 17.97
C SER A 373 -6.02 -21.62 17.51
N LEU A 374 -4.74 -21.88 17.82
CA LEU A 374 -4.06 -23.13 17.46
C LEU A 374 -4.70 -24.36 18.13
N GLU A 375 -5.06 -24.25 19.41
CA GLU A 375 -5.80 -25.29 20.14
C GLU A 375 -7.17 -25.58 19.51
N SER A 376 -7.95 -24.53 19.28
CA SER A 376 -9.27 -24.60 18.63
C SER A 376 -9.18 -25.25 17.25
N THR A 377 -8.12 -24.93 16.52
CA THR A 377 -7.82 -25.48 15.21
C THR A 377 -7.50 -26.97 15.27
N PHE A 378 -6.67 -27.42 16.22
CA PHE A 378 -6.41 -28.85 16.42
C PHE A 378 -7.69 -29.61 16.74
N VAL A 379 -8.52 -29.09 17.65
CA VAL A 379 -9.83 -29.67 17.98
C VAL A 379 -10.68 -29.83 16.73
N SER A 380 -10.81 -28.77 15.92
CA SER A 380 -11.58 -28.82 14.66
C SER A 380 -11.06 -29.89 13.69
N ILE A 381 -9.74 -29.94 13.46
CA ILE A 381 -9.14 -30.92 12.54
C ILE A 381 -9.40 -32.35 13.05
N ILE A 382 -9.18 -32.61 14.35
CA ILE A 382 -9.38 -33.92 14.98
C ILE A 382 -10.84 -34.35 14.84
N LEU A 383 -11.80 -33.47 15.16
CA LEU A 383 -13.23 -33.76 15.06
C LEU A 383 -13.70 -34.12 13.64
N ALA A 384 -12.95 -33.70 12.62
CA ALA A 384 -13.19 -34.03 11.22
C ALA A 384 -12.46 -35.30 10.73
N LEU A 385 -11.63 -35.94 11.56
CA LEU A 385 -10.97 -37.22 11.21
C LEU A 385 -11.91 -38.42 11.44
N PRO A 386 -11.63 -39.60 10.85
CA PRO A 386 -12.32 -40.83 11.21
C PRO A 386 -12.22 -41.15 12.70
N SER A 387 -13.27 -41.74 13.29
CA SER A 387 -13.36 -42.03 14.73
C SER A 387 -12.20 -42.89 15.26
N VAL A 388 -11.65 -43.81 14.44
CA VAL A 388 -10.49 -44.63 14.81
C VAL A 388 -9.23 -43.77 14.99
N ASN A 389 -8.99 -42.83 14.09
CA ASN A 389 -7.85 -41.92 14.17
C ASN A 389 -8.02 -40.94 15.33
N GLN A 390 -9.26 -40.47 15.59
CA GLN A 390 -9.57 -39.66 16.78
C GLN A 390 -9.20 -40.41 18.06
N ALA A 391 -9.58 -41.68 18.17
CA ALA A 391 -9.29 -42.51 19.34
C ALA A 391 -7.78 -42.66 19.58
N GLU A 392 -6.99 -42.89 18.53
CA GLU A 392 -5.53 -42.97 18.60
C GLU A 392 -4.93 -41.68 19.16
N ILE A 393 -5.26 -40.53 18.56
CA ILE A 393 -4.74 -39.21 18.97
C ILE A 393 -5.13 -38.88 20.42
N LEU A 394 -6.38 -39.14 20.79
CA LEU A 394 -6.89 -38.85 22.14
C LEU A 394 -6.26 -39.76 23.19
N THR A 395 -5.95 -41.02 22.84
CA THR A 395 -5.23 -41.94 23.73
C THR A 395 -3.80 -41.43 23.98
N GLU A 396 -3.08 -41.08 22.92
CA GLU A 396 -1.73 -40.49 23.01
C GLU A 396 -1.73 -39.17 23.81
N TRP A 397 -2.79 -38.37 23.71
CA TRP A 397 -2.95 -37.14 24.49
C TRP A 397 -3.16 -37.42 25.99
N LEU A 398 -4.05 -38.36 26.34
CA LEU A 398 -4.34 -38.73 27.73
C LEU A 398 -3.14 -39.37 28.44
N GLU A 399 -2.29 -40.09 27.71
CA GLU A 399 -1.08 -40.73 28.25
C GLU A 399 0.08 -39.74 28.43
N ASN A 400 -0.02 -38.51 27.94
CA ASN A 400 1.08 -37.56 27.91
C ASN A 400 1.23 -36.79 29.24
N GLU A 401 2.49 -36.58 29.67
CA GLU A 401 2.82 -35.80 30.88
C GLU A 401 2.41 -34.32 30.76
N HIS A 402 2.36 -33.77 29.54
CA HIS A 402 2.01 -32.38 29.25
C HIS A 402 0.58 -32.25 28.70
N ILE A 403 -0.39 -32.93 29.35
CA ILE A 403 -1.78 -32.98 28.90
C ILE A 403 -2.49 -31.61 28.83
N ARG A 404 -1.98 -30.60 29.56
CA ARG A 404 -2.62 -29.28 29.70
C ARG A 404 -2.68 -28.45 28.42
N TYR A 405 -1.78 -28.70 27.45
CA TYR A 405 -1.80 -27.97 26.19
C TYR A 405 -1.29 -28.83 25.01
N PRO A 406 -1.94 -28.77 23.84
CA PRO A 406 -3.29 -28.22 23.63
C PRO A 406 -4.35 -28.98 24.44
N ASP A 407 -5.35 -28.27 24.96
CA ASP A 407 -6.51 -28.87 25.60
C ASP A 407 -7.43 -29.48 24.53
N LEU A 408 -7.51 -30.82 24.53
CA LEU A 408 -8.35 -31.58 23.59
C LEU A 408 -9.64 -32.08 24.25
N THR A 409 -10.02 -31.53 25.40
CA THR A 409 -11.20 -31.96 26.17
C THR A 409 -12.48 -31.90 25.32
N GLU A 410 -12.70 -30.84 24.54
CA GLU A 410 -13.86 -30.75 23.65
C GLU A 410 -13.88 -31.90 22.63
N ALA A 411 -12.74 -32.15 21.97
CA ALA A 411 -12.62 -33.24 21.02
C ALA A 411 -12.91 -34.61 21.66
N PHE A 412 -12.42 -34.81 22.89
CA PHE A 412 -12.64 -36.02 23.67
C PHE A 412 -14.12 -36.22 24.05
N GLU A 413 -14.79 -35.19 24.55
CA GLU A 413 -16.21 -35.24 24.94
C GLU A 413 -17.09 -35.55 23.74
N VAL A 414 -16.85 -34.87 22.62
CA VAL A 414 -17.59 -35.08 21.36
C VAL A 414 -17.33 -36.48 20.81
N TRP A 415 -16.09 -36.98 20.84
CA TRP A 415 -15.79 -38.35 20.43
C TRP A 415 -16.53 -39.36 21.30
N CYS A 416 -16.52 -39.21 22.63
CA CYS A 416 -17.25 -40.08 23.56
C CYS A 416 -18.75 -40.11 23.25
N TYR A 417 -19.35 -38.93 23.05
CA TYR A 417 -20.76 -38.81 22.68
C TYR A 417 -21.06 -39.51 21.33
N ARG A 418 -20.28 -39.21 20.29
CA ARG A 418 -20.46 -39.78 18.94
C ARG A 418 -20.31 -41.30 18.95
N SER A 419 -19.31 -41.84 19.65
CA SER A 419 -19.07 -43.27 19.79
C SER A 419 -20.23 -43.98 20.50
N LYS A 420 -20.75 -43.39 21.59
CA LYS A 420 -21.92 -43.93 22.31
C LYS A 420 -23.19 -43.92 21.45
N VAL A 421 -23.43 -42.85 20.69
CA VAL A 421 -24.59 -42.74 19.79
C VAL A 421 -24.46 -43.71 18.61
N ALA A 422 -23.27 -43.86 18.03
CA ALA A 422 -23.01 -44.80 16.93
C ALA A 422 -23.34 -46.24 17.33
N ASN A 423 -22.90 -46.68 18.52
CA ASN A 423 -23.21 -48.01 19.04
C ASN A 423 -24.72 -48.24 19.20
N ARG A 424 -25.47 -47.24 19.70
CA ARG A 424 -26.94 -47.32 19.79
C ARG A 424 -27.60 -47.45 18.41
N ARG A 425 -27.11 -46.71 17.41
CA ARG A 425 -27.65 -46.74 16.05
C ARG A 425 -27.35 -48.06 15.35
N LEU A 426 -26.15 -48.60 15.52
CA LEU A 426 -25.77 -49.91 14.97
C LEU A 426 -26.60 -51.03 15.58
N ALA A 427 -26.81 -51.03 16.90
CA ALA A 427 -27.66 -52.01 17.57
C ALA A 427 -29.13 -51.98 17.07
N LEU A 428 -29.65 -50.81 16.68
CA LEU A 428 -30.98 -50.68 16.07
C LEU A 428 -31.05 -51.25 14.64
N ILE A 429 -29.98 -51.09 13.86
CA ILE A 429 -29.87 -51.64 12.50
C ILE A 429 -29.76 -53.16 12.55
N GLU A 430 -28.92 -53.69 13.45
CA GLU A 430 -28.77 -55.14 13.65
C GLU A 430 -30.05 -55.77 14.22
N GLY A 431 -30.75 -55.08 15.13
CA GLY A 431 -32.04 -55.51 15.64
C GLY A 431 -33.18 -55.49 14.60
N GLY A 432 -33.10 -54.59 13.60
CA GLY A 432 -34.07 -54.50 12.51
C GLY A 432 -33.89 -55.56 11.42
N HIS A 433 -32.69 -56.13 11.27
CA HIS A 433 -32.42 -57.23 10.33
C HIS A 433 -32.82 -58.62 10.84
N CYS A 434 -33.08 -58.78 12.15
CA CYS A 434 -33.66 -60.00 12.72
C CYS A 434 -35.21 -60.02 12.73
N ALA A 435 -35.86 -58.99 12.16
CA ALA A 435 -37.32 -58.83 12.17
C ALA A 435 -37.97 -58.86 10.77
N LEU A 436 -37.28 -59.39 9.76
CA LEU A 436 -37.80 -59.78 8.44
C LEU A 436 -37.46 -61.25 8.21
#